data_AF-A0A498H476-F1
#
_entry.id   AF-A0A498H476-F1
#
_cell.length_a   1.000
_cell.length_b   1.000
_cell.length_c   1.000
_cell.angle_alpha   90.00
_cell.angle_beta   90.00
_cell.angle_gamma   90.00
#
_symmetry.space_group_name_H-M   'P 1'
#
loop_
_entity.id
_entity.type
_entity.pdbx_description
1 polymer ?
#
loop_
_entity_poly.entity_id
_entity_poly.type
_entity_poly.pdbx_seq_one_letter_code
_entity_poly.pdbx_strand_id
1 'polypeptide(L)'
;MKEVRIVLIDNAADSYHWLQEKASDSKVEMAIVKAIRNKTDILKRDVHYGQPISKKLIPDTYLKNYGITNLFRLELPHFWRLLYTLKKDPDSSNSILVMIVDIVDHAAYDKLFGYQKK
;
A
#
# COMPACT_ATOMS: atom_id res chain seq x y z
N MET A 1 6.11 -21.26 8.71
CA MET A 1 5.65 -19.87 8.51
C MET A 1 4.41 -19.92 7.64
N LYS A 2 3.40 -19.07 7.89
CA LYS A 2 2.28 -18.94 6.96
C LYS A 2 2.79 -18.30 5.67
N GLU A 3 2.35 -18.81 4.53
CA GLU A 3 2.71 -18.24 3.24
C GLU A 3 2.04 -16.86 3.09
N VAL A 4 2.79 -15.88 2.58
CA VAL A 4 2.30 -14.51 2.38
C VAL A 4 2.36 -14.18 0.90
N ARG A 5 1.20 -13.97 0.30
CA ARG A 5 1.07 -13.52 -1.08
C ARG A 5 0.82 -12.02 -1.09
N ILE A 6 1.59 -11.30 -1.89
CA ILE A 6 1.43 -9.84 -2.05
C ILE A 6 0.95 -9.58 -3.47
N VAL A 7 -0.14 -8.82 -3.60
CA VAL A 7 -0.70 -8.39 -4.88
C VAL A 7 -0.90 -6.89 -4.89
N LEU A 8 -0.72 -6.25 -6.05
CA LEU A 8 -1.09 -4.85 -6.26
C LEU A 8 -2.47 -4.83 -6.92
N ILE A 9 -3.36 -3.95 -6.47
CA ILE A 9 -4.67 -3.76 -7.08
C ILE A 9 -4.77 -2.39 -7.78
N ASP A 10 -5.44 -2.39 -8.93
CA ASP A 10 -5.80 -1.20 -9.72
C ASP A 10 -4.74 -0.09 -9.70
N ASN A 11 -5.05 1.03 -9.03
CA ASN A 11 -4.24 2.24 -8.93
C ASN A 11 -2.82 2.00 -8.39
N ALA A 12 -2.62 1.01 -7.51
CA ALA A 12 -1.30 0.71 -6.97
C ALA A 12 -0.36 0.15 -8.05
N ALA A 13 -0.88 -0.65 -8.98
CA ALA A 13 -0.09 -1.22 -10.07
C ALA A 13 0.40 -0.11 -11.01
N ASP A 14 -0.50 0.80 -11.41
CA ASP A 14 -0.17 1.94 -12.27
C ASP A 14 0.85 2.87 -11.61
N SER A 15 0.64 3.20 -10.33
CA SER A 15 1.54 4.06 -9.57
C SER A 15 2.93 3.43 -9.43
N TYR A 16 2.99 2.13 -9.14
CA TYR A 16 4.26 1.41 -9.05
C TYR A 16 4.97 1.35 -10.40
N HIS A 17 4.25 1.09 -11.49
CA HIS A 17 4.81 1.05 -12.83
C HIS A 17 5.41 2.41 -13.22
N TRP A 18 4.66 3.50 -13.02
CA TRP A 18 5.14 4.86 -13.26
C TRP A 18 6.41 5.18 -12.44
N LEU A 19 6.44 4.80 -11.16
CA LEU A 19 7.63 4.95 -10.31
C LEU A 19 8.83 4.15 -10.85
N GLN A 20 8.60 2.95 -11.38
CA GLN A 20 9.66 2.13 -11.96
C GLN A 20 10.20 2.74 -13.26
N GLU A 21 9.34 3.24 -14.13
CA GLU A 21 9.76 3.92 -15.37
C GLU A 21 10.62 5.15 -15.08
N LYS A 22 10.26 5.94 -14.06
CA LYS A 22 11.00 7.15 -13.67
C LYS A 22 12.28 6.87 -12.88
N ALA A 23 12.43 5.67 -12.32
CA ALA A 23 13.57 5.32 -11.48
C ALA A 23 14.90 5.28 -12.24
N SER A 24 14.91 5.16 -13.57
CA SER A 24 16.14 5.26 -14.39
C SER A 24 16.75 6.66 -14.34
N ASP A 25 15.90 7.69 -14.35
CA ASP A 25 16.31 9.08 -14.58
C ASP A 25 16.19 9.94 -13.31
N SER A 26 15.58 9.42 -12.25
CA SER A 26 15.40 10.15 -11.01
C SER A 26 15.77 9.35 -9.76
N LYS A 27 16.61 9.98 -8.93
CA LYS A 27 17.02 9.44 -7.63
C LYS A 27 15.87 9.34 -6.63
N VAL A 28 14.85 10.20 -6.76
CA VAL A 28 13.68 10.25 -5.88
C VAL A 28 12.82 8.99 -6.09
N GLU A 29 12.38 8.76 -7.32
CA GLU A 29 11.57 7.61 -7.70
C GLU A 29 12.33 6.31 -7.50
N MET A 30 13.64 6.28 -7.80
CA MET A 30 14.49 5.13 -7.46
C MET A 30 14.49 4.83 -5.95
N ALA A 31 14.57 5.84 -5.09
CA ALA A 31 14.52 5.64 -3.64
C ALA A 31 13.16 5.10 -3.18
N ILE A 32 12.06 5.58 -3.77
CA ILE A 32 10.70 5.11 -3.48
C ILE A 32 10.54 3.64 -3.92
N VAL A 33 10.95 3.28 -5.15
CA VAL A 33 10.89 1.89 -5.64
C VAL A 33 11.70 0.94 -4.75
N LYS A 34 12.92 1.33 -4.36
CA LYS A 34 13.73 0.54 -3.42
C LYS A 34 13.03 0.38 -2.08
N ALA A 35 12.42 1.45 -1.55
CA ALA A 35 11.67 1.38 -0.31
C ALA A 35 10.46 0.45 -0.43
N ILE A 36 9.68 0.51 -1.51
CA ILE A 36 8.54 -0.39 -1.76
C ILE A 36 9.01 -1.85 -1.71
N ARG A 37 10.07 -2.20 -2.45
CA ARG A 37 10.63 -3.57 -2.46
C ARG A 37 11.03 -4.01 -1.06
N ASN A 38 11.80 -3.20 -0.34
CA ASN A 38 12.21 -3.49 1.04
C ASN A 38 11.01 -3.68 1.98
N LYS A 39 9.98 -2.82 1.86
CA LYS A 39 8.76 -2.92 2.65
C LYS A 39 7.97 -4.19 2.32
N THR A 40 7.88 -4.58 1.05
CA THR A 40 7.23 -5.84 0.66
C THR A 40 7.95 -7.06 1.23
N ASP A 41 9.28 -7.05 1.29
CA ASP A 41 10.05 -8.14 1.91
C ASP A 41 9.86 -8.21 3.43
N ILE A 42 9.67 -7.07 4.10
CA ILE A 42 9.29 -7.02 5.50
C ILE A 42 7.87 -7.61 5.68
N LEU A 43 6.92 -7.23 4.84
CA LEU A 43 5.53 -7.72 4.91
C LEU A 43 5.42 -9.24 4.73
N LYS A 44 6.31 -9.87 3.96
CA LYS A 44 6.40 -11.34 3.87
C LYS A 44 6.73 -12.02 5.21
N ARG A 45 7.36 -11.30 6.14
CA ARG A 45 7.77 -11.80 7.46
C ARG A 45 6.81 -11.34 8.56
N ASP A 46 6.31 -10.12 8.46
CA ASP A 46 5.38 -9.50 9.38
C ASP A 46 4.33 -8.66 8.62
N VAL A 47 3.15 -9.25 8.41
CA VAL A 47 2.03 -8.62 7.71
C VAL A 47 1.42 -7.45 8.50
N HIS A 48 1.67 -7.35 9.81
CA HIS A 48 1.15 -6.27 10.66
C HIS A 48 2.17 -5.15 10.90
N TYR A 49 3.29 -5.16 10.18
CA TYR A 49 4.35 -4.15 10.30
C TYR A 49 3.86 -2.71 10.02
N GLY A 50 2.81 -2.54 9.21
CA GLY A 50 2.22 -1.24 8.92
C GLY A 50 1.46 -0.62 10.10
N GLN A 51 1.30 0.70 10.06
CA GLN A 51 0.48 1.40 11.03
C GLN A 51 -1.01 1.19 10.69
N PRO A 52 -1.83 0.65 11.59
CA PRO A 52 -3.24 0.46 11.34
C PRO A 52 -3.97 1.81 11.27
N ILE A 53 -4.83 1.96 10.27
CA ILE A 53 -5.74 3.10 10.12
C ILE A 53 -7.06 2.78 10.81
N SER A 54 -7.54 3.69 11.64
CA SER A 54 -8.83 3.57 12.31
C SER A 54 -9.96 3.40 11.29
N LYS A 55 -10.87 2.44 11.52
CA LYS A 55 -11.96 2.10 10.57
C LYS A 55 -12.78 3.30 10.11
N LYS A 56 -13.06 4.25 11.01
CA LYS A 56 -13.78 5.50 10.70
C LYS A 56 -13.07 6.46 9.73
N LEU A 57 -11.77 6.26 9.51
CA LEU A 57 -10.94 7.07 8.62
C LEU A 57 -10.67 6.37 7.28
N ILE A 58 -11.12 5.12 7.10
CA ILE A 58 -10.94 4.41 5.85
C ILE A 58 -11.85 5.08 4.80
N PRO A 59 -11.31 5.50 3.65
CA PRO A 59 -12.11 6.10 2.58
C PRO A 59 -13.26 5.19 2.14
N ASP A 60 -14.47 5.76 2.02
CA ASP A 60 -15.67 5.02 1.60
C ASP A 60 -15.49 4.35 0.22
N THR A 61 -14.68 4.94 -0.65
CA THR A 61 -14.35 4.38 -1.97
C THR A 61 -13.68 3.02 -1.86
N TYR A 62 -12.82 2.81 -0.87
CA TYR A 62 -12.16 1.52 -0.65
C TYR A 62 -13.11 0.46 -0.10
N LEU A 63 -14.06 0.86 0.74
CA LEU A 63 -15.10 -0.05 1.20
C LEU A 63 -16.02 -0.44 0.03
N LYS A 64 -16.48 0.52 -0.77
CA LYS A 64 -17.43 0.31 -1.88
C LYS A 64 -16.82 -0.48 -3.03
N ASN A 65 -15.59 -0.17 -3.44
CA ASN A 65 -14.97 -0.78 -4.61
C ASN A 65 -14.32 -2.12 -4.29
N TYR A 66 -13.77 -2.29 -3.08
CA TYR A 66 -12.89 -3.42 -2.75
C TYR A 66 -13.33 -4.22 -1.51
N GLY A 67 -14.38 -3.79 -0.81
CA GLY A 67 -14.84 -4.41 0.43
C GLY A 67 -13.81 -4.36 1.56
N ILE A 68 -12.99 -3.30 1.60
CA ILE A 68 -11.89 -3.18 2.56
C ILE A 68 -12.43 -2.71 3.91
N THR A 69 -12.17 -3.49 4.96
CA THR A 69 -12.62 -3.20 6.35
C THR A 69 -11.47 -3.00 7.34
N ASN A 70 -10.24 -3.19 6.88
CA ASN A 70 -8.98 -2.97 7.57
C ASN A 70 -7.97 -2.35 6.59
N LEU A 71 -7.26 -1.32 7.03
CA LEU A 71 -6.29 -0.61 6.20
C LEU A 71 -5.04 -0.32 7.03
N PHE A 72 -3.89 -0.50 6.43
CA PHE A 72 -2.58 -0.24 7.02
C PHE A 72 -1.82 0.75 6.14
N ARG A 73 -0.97 1.55 6.79
CA ARG A 73 -0.11 2.53 6.15
C ARG A 73 1.36 2.22 6.41
N LEU A 74 2.16 2.34 5.36
CA LEU A 74 3.61 2.39 5.44
C LEU A 74 4.11 3.71 4.87
N GLU A 75 4.95 4.39 5.64
CA GLU A 75 5.67 5.57 5.15
C GLU A 75 6.79 5.11 4.20
N LEU A 76 6.88 5.81 3.07
CA LEU A 76 7.93 5.69 2.07
C LEU A 76 8.73 7.01 2.03
N PRO A 77 9.93 7.02 1.42
CA PRO A 77 10.68 8.26 1.20
C PRO A 77 9.86 9.33 0.48
N HIS A 78 10.26 10.58 0.67
CA HIS A 78 9.65 11.74 -0.01
C HIS A 78 8.15 11.90 0.26
N PHE A 79 7.69 11.52 1.46
CA PHE A 79 6.31 11.63 1.91
C PHE A 79 5.30 10.81 1.09
N TRP A 80 5.79 9.78 0.39
CA TRP A 80 4.95 8.77 -0.23
C TRP A 80 4.44 7.77 0.80
N ARG A 81 3.30 7.16 0.52
CA ARG A 81 2.66 6.18 1.40
C ARG A 81 2.20 4.99 0.59
N LEU A 82 2.49 3.81 1.12
CA LEU A 82 1.92 2.56 0.65
C LEU A 82 0.77 2.16 1.56
N LEU A 83 -0.41 1.95 0.98
CA LEU A 83 -1.61 1.52 1.68
C LEU A 83 -1.90 0.08 1.32
N TYR A 84 -2.17 -0.74 2.34
CA TYR A 84 -2.48 -2.15 2.11
C TYR A 84 -3.56 -2.65 3.06
N THR A 85 -4.23 -3.73 2.64
CA THR A 85 -5.19 -4.48 3.44
C THR A 85 -4.75 -5.93 3.55
N LEU A 86 -5.25 -6.62 4.59
CA LEU A 86 -5.04 -8.05 4.80
C LEU A 86 -6.35 -8.78 4.58
N LYS A 87 -6.33 -9.80 3.73
CA LYS A 87 -7.43 -10.76 3.55
C LYS A 87 -6.94 -12.18 3.81
N LYS A 88 -7.88 -13.08 4.09
CA LYS A 88 -7.62 -14.52 3.95
C LYS A 88 -7.43 -14.82 2.48
N ASP A 89 -6.42 -15.61 2.17
CA ASP A 89 -6.21 -16.07 0.80
C ASP A 89 -7.34 -17.05 0.41
N PRO A 90 -8.07 -16.80 -0.69
CA PRO A 90 -9.12 -17.69 -1.15
C PRO A 90 -8.59 -19.04 -1.66
N ASP A 91 -7.34 -19.06 -2.15
CA ASP A 91 -6.74 -20.23 -2.80
C ASP A 91 -5.99 -21.14 -1.80
N SER A 92 -5.70 -20.63 -0.60
CA SER A 92 -5.02 -21.39 0.45
C SER A 92 -5.47 -20.98 1.86
N SER A 93 -6.02 -21.93 2.60
CA SER A 93 -6.56 -21.72 3.95
C SER A 93 -5.51 -21.32 5.01
N ASN A 94 -4.22 -21.49 4.69
CA ASN A 94 -3.10 -21.21 5.59
C ASN A 94 -2.21 -20.04 5.13
N SER A 95 -2.60 -19.29 4.09
CA SER A 95 -1.90 -18.11 3.62
C SER A 95 -2.64 -16.80 3.93
N ILE A 96 -1.87 -15.72 3.99
CA ILE A 96 -2.37 -14.36 4.15
C ILE A 96 -2.17 -13.63 2.83
N LEU A 97 -3.23 -13.00 2.33
CA LEU A 97 -3.17 -12.15 1.16
C LEU A 97 -3.00 -10.69 1.60
N VAL A 98 -1.86 -10.10 1.24
CA VAL A 98 -1.60 -8.67 1.37
C VAL A 98 -1.97 -8.02 0.05
N MET A 99 -3.00 -7.18 0.05
CA MET A 99 -3.41 -6.42 -1.13
C MET A 99 -2.94 -4.98 -0.96
N ILE A 100 -2.00 -4.54 -1.79
CA ILE A 100 -1.56 -3.14 -1.85
C ILE A 100 -2.60 -2.37 -2.65
N VAL A 101 -3.30 -1.47 -1.97
CA VAL A 101 -4.46 -0.74 -2.46
C VAL A 101 -4.05 0.50 -3.24
N ASP A 102 -3.08 1.25 -2.71
CA ASP A 102 -2.62 2.49 -3.31
C ASP A 102 -1.17 2.78 -2.91
N ILE A 103 -0.45 3.45 -3.80
CA ILE A 103 0.90 3.98 -3.57
C ILE A 103 0.87 5.44 -4.01
N VAL A 104 0.80 6.34 -3.03
CA VAL A 104 0.43 7.74 -3.29
C VAL A 104 1.39 8.70 -2.64
N ASP A 105 1.57 9.87 -3.26
CA ASP A 105 2.29 10.99 -2.67
C ASP A 105 1.48 11.65 -1.55
N HIS A 106 2.05 12.69 -0.94
CA HIS A 106 1.39 13.40 0.15
C HIS A 106 0.10 14.10 -0.27
N ALA A 107 0.05 14.70 -1.46
CA ALA A 107 -1.11 15.48 -1.90
C ALA A 107 -2.30 14.57 -2.24
N ALA A 108 -2.04 13.47 -2.94
CA ALA A 108 -3.03 12.44 -3.24
C ALA A 108 -3.52 11.75 -1.95
N TYR A 109 -2.61 11.49 -1.00
CA TYR A 109 -2.98 10.96 0.31
C TYR A 109 -3.92 11.91 1.08
N ASP A 110 -3.59 13.21 1.16
CA ASP A 110 -4.44 14.17 1.85
C ASP A 110 -5.83 14.27 1.21
N LYS A 111 -5.88 14.29 -0.13
CA LYS A 111 -7.15 14.30 -0.87
C LYS A 111 -7.99 13.05 -0.58
N LEU A 112 -7.36 11.88 -0.59
CA LEU A 112 -8.01 10.59 -0.34
C LEU A 112 -8.62 10.52 1.06
N PHE A 113 -7.93 11.06 2.06
CA PHE A 113 -8.37 11.06 3.46
C PHE A 113 -9.16 12.32 3.87
N GLY A 114 -9.40 13.24 2.93
CA GLY A 114 -10.13 14.49 3.19
C GLY A 114 -9.38 15.44 4.14
N TYR A 115 -8.05 15.34 4.23
CA TYR A 115 -7.25 16.24 5.04
C TYR A 115 -7.09 17.59 4.33
N GLN A 116 -7.31 18.66 5.09
CA GLN A 116 -7.08 20.02 4.60
C GLN A 116 -5.65 20.44 4.90
N LYS A 117 -5.00 21.09 3.93
CA LYS A 117 -3.74 21.80 4.18
C LYS A 117 -4.04 22.90 5.21
N LYS A 118 -3.36 22.83 6.36
CA LYS A 118 -3.36 23.93 7.33
C LYS A 118 -2.52 25.09 6.82
#